data_AF-A0AAX2GY99-F1
#
_entry.id   AF-A0AAX2GY99-F1
#
_cell.length_a   1.000
_cell.length_b   1.000
_cell.length_c   1.000
_cell.angle_alpha   90.00
_cell.angle_beta   90.00
_cell.angle_gamma   90.00
#
_symmetry.space_group_name_H-M   'P 1'
#
loop_
_entity.id
_entity.type
_entity.pdbx_description
1 polymer ?
#
loop_
_entity_poly.entity_id
_entity_poly.type
_entity_poly.pdbx_seq_one_letter_code
_entity_poly.pdbx_strand_id
1 'polypeptide(L)'
;MKYYFSIFAASIRNTHKNMYYKRIIDTHLQEWATSTDRMPILLRGALQIGKSTAVRHLAEQFEHYVEVNFEFKPDFIGLFKKDLDVKRIIEEIEVIANTPIEAGKTLLFLDEVK
;
A
#
# COMPACT_ATOMS: atom_id res chain seq x y z
N MET A 1 -24.33 -17.55 -36.83
CA MET A 1 -23.00 -17.27 -37.40
C MET A 1 -22.14 -16.69 -36.28
N LYS A 2 -21.12 -17.44 -35.82
CA LYS A 2 -20.23 -17.06 -34.71
C LYS A 2 -19.01 -16.34 -35.31
N TYR A 3 -18.68 -15.14 -34.82
CA TYR A 3 -17.39 -14.50 -35.11
C TYR A 3 -16.52 -14.58 -33.85
N TYR A 4 -15.51 -15.46 -33.88
CA TYR A 4 -14.39 -15.43 -32.98
C TYR A 4 -13.36 -14.45 -33.56
N PHE A 5 -12.98 -13.43 -32.80
CA PHE A 5 -11.73 -12.69 -33.02
C PHE A 5 -10.84 -12.93 -31.81
N SER A 6 -9.93 -13.89 -31.93
CA SER A 6 -8.80 -14.03 -31.03
C SER A 6 -7.73 -13.02 -31.45
N ILE A 7 -7.54 -11.96 -30.66
CA ILE A 7 -6.37 -11.09 -30.80
C ILE A 7 -5.26 -11.69 -29.92
N PHE A 8 -4.36 -12.43 -30.56
CA PHE A 8 -3.02 -12.68 -30.02
C PHE A 8 -2.25 -11.36 -30.06
N ALA A 9 -2.30 -10.59 -28.98
CA ALA A 9 -1.34 -9.51 -28.79
C ALA A 9 -0.06 -10.15 -28.23
N ALA A 10 0.95 -10.32 -29.09
CA ALA A 10 2.32 -10.52 -28.64
C ALA A 10 2.66 -9.34 -27.70
N SER A 11 2.75 -9.64 -26.41
CA SER A 11 3.01 -8.64 -25.37
C SER A 11 4.38 -8.00 -25.63
N ILE A 12 4.34 -6.80 -26.20
CA ILE A 12 5.47 -5.88 -26.24
C ILE A 12 5.87 -5.68 -24.78
N ARG A 13 6.98 -6.31 -24.39
CA ARG A 13 7.68 -6.01 -23.13
C ARG A 13 8.21 -4.58 -23.27
N ASN A 14 7.35 -3.61 -23.03
CA ASN A 14 7.75 -2.22 -22.95
C ASN A 14 8.33 -2.03 -21.56
N THR A 15 9.64 -2.16 -21.46
CA THR A 15 10.46 -1.96 -20.26
C THR A 15 10.51 -0.47 -19.90
N HIS A 16 9.35 0.15 -19.65
CA HIS A 16 9.32 1.41 -18.93
C HIS A 16 9.67 1.10 -17.48
N LYS A 17 10.95 1.21 -17.15
CA LYS A 17 11.39 1.41 -15.77
C LYS A 17 10.55 2.57 -15.23
N ASN A 18 9.60 2.30 -14.32
CA ASN A 18 8.71 3.32 -13.76
C ASN A 18 9.59 4.43 -13.15
N MET A 19 9.70 5.56 -13.85
CA MET A 19 10.53 6.66 -13.39
C MET A 19 9.78 7.42 -12.31
N TYR A 20 10.19 7.22 -11.06
CA TYR A 20 9.66 7.96 -9.93
C TYR A 20 10.33 9.35 -9.88
N TYR A 21 9.52 10.42 -9.90
CA TYR A 21 10.00 11.78 -9.72
C TYR A 21 10.04 12.11 -8.24
N LYS A 22 11.22 12.48 -7.74
CA LYS A 22 11.43 12.87 -6.35
C LYS A 22 10.60 14.12 -6.00
N ARG A 23 9.87 14.05 -4.89
CA ARG A 23 8.98 15.08 -4.34
C ARG A 23 9.52 15.56 -2.99
N ILE A 24 9.06 16.73 -2.56
CA ILE A 24 9.41 17.30 -1.24
C ILE A 24 9.01 16.36 -0.10
N ILE A 25 7.86 15.67 -0.23
CA ILE A 25 7.34 14.75 0.78
C ILE A 25 8.24 13.53 1.02
N ASP A 26 9.07 13.15 0.04
CA ASP A 26 9.93 11.98 0.15
C ASP A 26 10.97 12.16 1.26
N THR A 27 11.47 13.38 1.47
CA THR A 27 12.41 13.67 2.55
C THR A 27 11.75 13.42 3.90
N HIS A 28 10.53 13.91 4.11
CA HIS A 28 9.79 13.71 5.36
C HIS A 28 9.42 12.25 5.60
N LEU A 29 9.04 11.54 4.54
CA LEU A 29 8.75 10.11 4.62
C LEU A 29 10.02 9.29 4.94
N GLN A 30 11.17 9.70 4.40
CA GLN A 30 12.45 9.06 4.69
C GLN A 30 12.90 9.30 6.12
N GLU A 31 12.81 10.54 6.61
CA GLU A 31 13.10 10.89 8.00
C GLU A 31 12.24 10.09 8.98
N TRP A 32 10.97 9.88 8.64
CA TRP A 32 10.10 9.03 9.41
C TRP A 32 10.52 7.56 9.39
N ALA A 33 10.85 7.02 8.21
CA ALA A 33 11.22 5.62 8.06
C ALA A 33 12.49 5.26 8.85
N THR A 34 13.45 6.19 8.95
CA THR A 34 14.73 5.99 9.64
C THR A 34 14.68 6.28 11.15
N SER A 35 13.61 6.89 11.66
CA SER A 35 13.46 7.17 13.09
C SER A 35 13.27 5.87 13.90
N THR A 36 13.96 5.77 15.04
CA THR A 36 13.87 4.65 15.98
C THR A 36 12.54 4.61 16.72
N ASP A 37 11.95 5.79 16.99
CA ASP A 37 10.68 5.96 17.70
C ASP A 37 9.60 6.50 16.75
N ARG A 38 9.48 5.89 15.57
CA ARG A 38 8.56 6.36 14.54
C ARG A 38 7.10 6.13 14.93
N MET A 39 6.39 7.24 15.15
CA MET A 39 4.94 7.25 15.35
C MET A 39 4.19 7.10 14.02
N PRO A 40 2.98 6.51 13.98
CA PRO A 40 2.19 6.46 12.76
C PRO A 40 1.98 7.85 12.14
N ILE A 41 2.11 7.96 10.82
CA ILE A 41 1.89 9.22 10.08
C ILE A 41 0.55 9.21 9.38
N LEU A 42 -0.16 10.34 9.46
CA LEU A 42 -1.35 10.61 8.69
C LEU A 42 -1.02 11.46 7.46
N LEU A 43 -1.14 10.88 6.26
CA LEU A 43 -0.89 11.57 4.99
C LEU A 43 -2.19 12.15 4.42
N ARG A 44 -2.37 13.47 4.55
CA ARG A 44 -3.54 14.20 4.02
C ARG A 44 -3.19 15.07 2.82
N GLY A 45 -4.16 15.24 1.92
CA GLY A 45 -4.08 16.12 0.75
C GLY A 45 -5.18 15.80 -0.26
N ALA A 46 -5.30 16.60 -1.30
CA ALA A 46 -6.29 16.43 -2.37
C ALA A 46 -6.23 15.02 -3.02
N LEU A 47 -7.36 14.58 -3.58
CA LEU A 47 -7.42 13.32 -4.33
C LEU A 47 -6.51 13.39 -5.56
N GLN A 48 -5.95 12.26 -5.97
CA GLN A 48 -5.15 12.11 -7.20
C GLN A 48 -3.83 12.91 -7.28
N ILE A 49 -3.29 13.39 -6.15
CA ILE A 49 -2.01 14.12 -6.11
C ILE A 49 -0.77 13.21 -5.99
N GLY A 50 -0.94 11.89 -6.01
CA GLY A 50 0.16 10.92 -5.94
C GLY A 50 0.64 10.57 -4.52
N LYS A 51 -0.21 10.71 -3.49
CA LYS A 51 0.11 10.31 -2.11
C LYS A 51 0.49 8.82 -2.03
N SER A 52 -0.40 7.95 -2.52
CA SER A 52 -0.15 6.50 -2.54
C SER A 52 1.08 6.14 -3.38
N THR A 53 1.40 6.92 -4.43
CA THR A 53 2.63 6.73 -5.21
C THR A 53 3.89 7.01 -4.39
N ALA A 54 3.88 8.05 -3.55
CA ALA A 54 5.03 8.35 -2.68
C ALA A 54 5.21 7.27 -1.60
N VAL A 55 4.12 6.79 -1.01
CA VAL A 55 4.17 5.70 -0.02
C VAL A 55 4.68 4.40 -0.65
N ARG A 56 4.21 4.04 -1.85
CA ARG A 56 4.69 2.85 -2.56
C ARG A 56 6.17 2.94 -2.92
N HIS A 57 6.69 4.13 -3.25
CA HIS A 57 8.13 4.31 -3.44
C HIS A 57 8.89 4.17 -2.12
N LEU A 58 8.39 4.75 -1.04
CA LEU A 58 8.96 4.57 0.30
C LEU A 58 8.97 3.09 0.72
N ALA A 59 7.94 2.33 0.35
CA ALA A 59 7.78 0.92 0.65
C ALA A 59 8.92 0.04 0.11
N GLU A 60 9.59 0.48 -0.97
CA GLU A 60 10.69 -0.27 -1.59
C GLU A 60 11.90 -0.48 -0.64
N GLN A 61 11.99 0.29 0.46
CA GLN A 61 13.05 0.11 1.47
C GLN A 61 12.70 -0.89 2.57
N PHE A 62 11.44 -1.34 2.64
CA PHE A 62 10.95 -2.27 3.65
C PHE A 62 10.98 -3.70 3.08
N GLU A 63 11.13 -4.69 3.96
CA GLU A 63 11.13 -6.11 3.57
C GLU A 63 9.75 -6.53 3.09
N HIS A 64 8.70 -5.98 3.71
CA HIS A 64 7.33 -6.26 3.38
C HIS A 64 6.52 -4.97 3.25
N TYR A 65 5.52 -5.00 2.38
CA TYR A 65 4.58 -3.91 2.20
C TYR A 65 3.15 -4.47 2.17
N VAL A 66 2.30 -3.93 3.03
CA VAL A 66 0.89 -4.30 3.09
C VAL A 66 0.06 -3.04 2.86
N GLU A 67 -0.68 -3.02 1.75
CA GLU A 67 -1.63 -1.96 1.43
C GLU A 67 -3.06 -2.42 1.75
N VAL A 68 -3.69 -1.73 2.70
CA VAL A 68 -5.10 -1.91 3.07
C VAL A 68 -5.87 -0.73 2.50
N ASN A 69 -6.48 -0.92 1.32
CA ASN A 69 -7.37 0.07 0.74
C ASN A 69 -8.82 -0.23 1.14
N PHE A 70 -9.43 0.67 1.91
CA PHE A 70 -10.76 0.47 2.49
C PHE A 70 -11.91 0.65 1.49
N GLU A 71 -11.70 1.27 0.33
CA GLU A 71 -12.75 1.40 -0.69
C GLU A 71 -12.99 0.09 -1.44
N PHE A 72 -11.94 -0.67 -1.72
CA PHE A 72 -12.01 -1.84 -2.60
C PHE A 72 -12.21 -3.17 -1.86
N LYS A 73 -12.01 -3.21 -0.54
CA LYS A 73 -12.04 -4.45 0.24
C LYS A 73 -12.93 -4.34 1.48
N PRO A 74 -14.22 -4.68 1.36
CA PRO A 74 -15.17 -4.63 2.47
C PRO A 74 -14.79 -5.55 3.64
N ASP A 75 -14.02 -6.62 3.37
CA ASP A 75 -13.53 -7.54 4.39
C ASP A 75 -12.66 -6.82 5.44
N PHE A 76 -11.84 -5.85 5.02
CA PHE A 76 -11.01 -5.06 5.92
C PHE A 76 -11.84 -4.16 6.82
N ILE A 77 -12.95 -3.60 6.32
CA ILE A 77 -13.87 -2.79 7.15
C ILE A 77 -14.51 -3.66 8.25
N GLY A 78 -14.78 -4.93 7.95
CA GLY A 78 -15.30 -5.90 8.91
C GLY A 78 -14.41 -6.10 10.13
N LEU A 79 -13.08 -6.07 9.95
CA LEU A 79 -12.12 -6.31 11.03
C LEU A 79 -12.24 -5.28 12.15
N PHE A 80 -12.54 -4.03 11.81
CA PHE A 80 -12.65 -2.93 12.77
C PHE A 80 -14.04 -2.82 13.42
N LYS A 81 -15.05 -3.57 12.94
CA LYS A 81 -16.43 -3.51 13.47
C LYS A 81 -16.64 -4.32 14.75
N LYS A 82 -15.84 -5.36 14.96
CA LYS A 82 -15.98 -6.26 16.11
C LYS A 82 -15.48 -5.61 17.40
N ASP A 83 -14.24 -5.15 17.38
CA ASP A 83 -13.54 -4.45 18.45
C ASP A 83 -12.33 -3.71 17.85
N LEU A 84 -11.64 -2.92 18.67
CA LEU A 84 -10.41 -2.21 18.30
C LEU A 84 -9.15 -2.88 18.88
N ASP A 85 -9.18 -4.22 19.06
CA ASP A 85 -7.99 -4.95 19.51
C ASP A 85 -6.94 -4.97 18.38
N VAL A 86 -5.88 -4.20 18.58
CA VAL A 86 -4.78 -4.05 17.62
C VAL A 86 -4.13 -5.39 17.28
N LYS A 87 -3.94 -6.27 18.28
CA LYS A 87 -3.25 -7.55 18.05
C LYS A 87 -4.07 -8.43 17.12
N ARG A 88 -5.36 -8.57 17.40
CA ARG A 88 -6.29 -9.32 16.54
C ARG A 88 -6.37 -8.72 15.14
N ILE A 89 -6.49 -7.40 15.04
CA ILE A 89 -6.59 -6.71 13.75
C ILE A 89 -5.34 -6.97 12.90
N ILE A 90 -4.15 -6.89 13.49
CA ILE A 90 -2.90 -7.18 12.78
C ILE A 90 -2.86 -8.64 12.31
N GLU A 91 -3.17 -9.61 13.16
CA GLU A 91 -3.20 -11.04 12.80
C GLU A 91 -4.18 -11.31 11.63
N GLU A 92 -5.36 -10.70 11.65
CA GLU A 92 -6.33 -10.86 10.57
C GLU A 92 -5.86 -10.19 9.27
N ILE A 93 -5.22 -9.02 9.34
CA ILE A 93 -4.63 -8.37 8.16
C ILE A 93 -3.51 -9.23 7.58
N GLU A 94 -2.64 -9.82 8.40
CA GLU A 94 -1.57 -10.73 7.94
C GLU A 94 -2.14 -11.91 7.16
N VAL A 95 -3.22 -12.51 7.67
CA VAL A 95 -3.92 -13.64 7.02
C VAL A 95 -4.53 -13.21 5.69
N ILE A 96 -5.25 -12.09 5.65
CA ILE A 96 -5.93 -11.61 4.43
C ILE A 96 -4.92 -11.13 3.38
N ALA A 97 -3.86 -10.46 3.81
CA ALA A 97 -2.80 -9.96 2.93
C ALA A 97 -1.77 -11.05 2.56
N ASN A 98 -1.81 -12.20 3.25
CA ASN A 98 -0.84 -13.28 3.14
C ASN A 98 0.62 -12.76 3.20
N THR A 99 0.86 -11.82 4.10
CA THR A 99 2.14 -11.10 4.24
C THR A 99 2.36 -10.79 5.72
N PRO A 100 3.52 -11.11 6.30
CA PRO A 100 3.78 -10.84 7.72
C PRO A 100 3.93 -9.34 7.99
N ILE A 101 3.43 -8.89 9.15
CA ILE A 101 3.52 -7.52 9.65
C ILE A 101 4.49 -7.52 10.83
N GLU A 102 5.77 -7.42 10.50
CA GLU A 102 6.86 -7.38 11.45
C GLU A 102 7.28 -5.94 11.75
N ALA A 103 7.33 -5.59 13.03
CA ALA A 103 7.83 -4.29 13.48
C ALA A 103 9.27 -4.06 12.96
N GLY A 104 9.53 -2.88 12.43
CA GLY A 104 10.83 -2.57 11.84
C GLY A 104 10.92 -2.90 10.33
N LYS A 105 10.27 -3.97 9.88
CA LYS A 105 10.47 -4.57 8.56
C LYS A 105 9.30 -4.39 7.59
N THR A 106 8.07 -4.30 8.10
CA THR A 106 6.86 -4.15 7.28
C THR A 106 6.37 -2.72 7.30
N LEU A 107 6.09 -2.16 6.12
CA LEU A 107 5.31 -0.94 5.98
C LEU A 107 3.83 -1.31 5.79
N LEU A 108 3.02 -1.04 6.80
CA LEU A 108 1.56 -1.13 6.72
C LEU A 108 0.99 0.23 6.31
N PHE A 109 0.35 0.27 5.14
CA PHE A 109 -0.29 1.47 4.62
C PHE A 109 -1.82 1.30 4.59
N LEU A 110 -2.50 2.16 5.34
CA LEU A 110 -3.95 2.25 5.40
C LEU A 110 -4.43 3.36 4.44
N ASP A 111 -4.94 3.00 3.26
CA ASP A 111 -5.33 3.95 2.22
C ASP A 111 -6.85 4.16 2.15
N GLU A 112 -7.26 5.38 1.81
CA GLU A 112 -8.67 5.80 1.70
C GLU A 112 -9.54 5.48 2.93
N VAL A 113 -8.98 5.72 4.13
CA VAL A 113 -9.73 5.71 5.40
C VAL A 113 -10.72 6.89 5.38
N LYS A 114 -12.03 6.59 5.27
CA LYS A 114 -13.12 7.58 5.32
C LYS A 114 -13.87 7.54 6.63
#